data_AF-A0A927AVU9-F1
#
_entry.id   AF-A0A927AVU9-F1
#
_cell.length_a   1.000
_cell.length_b   1.000
_cell.length_c   1.000
_cell.angle_alpha   90.00
_cell.angle_beta   90.00
_cell.angle_gamma   90.00
#
_symmetry.space_group_name_H-M   'P 1'
#
loop_
_entity.id
_entity.type
_entity.pdbx_description
1 polymer ?
#
loop_
_entity_poly.entity_id
_entity_poly.type
_entity_poly.pdbx_seq_one_letter_code
_entity_poly.pdbx_strand_id
1 'polypeptide(L)'
;MDTNDAIPKEIAEIQRRQKKRLQQLNALDRWTEAEFEEAVHCYNEWSTEMRGWVFPLASIEKLAFDVRTPDKQAKTLQMIAKQMSSNPAY
;
A
#
# COMPACT_ATOMS: atom_id res chain seq x y z
N MET A 1 -7.00 22.97 -18.42
CA MET A 1 -6.43 23.46 -17.14
C MET A 1 -5.52 22.36 -16.65
N ASP A 2 -4.24 22.41 -17.02
CA ASP A 2 -3.23 21.48 -16.52
C ASP A 2 -2.80 21.94 -15.13
N THR A 3 -3.53 21.53 -14.11
CA THR A 3 -2.99 21.51 -12.74
C THR A 3 -1.93 20.43 -12.70
N ASN A 4 -0.72 20.83 -13.08
CA ASN A 4 0.52 20.12 -12.77
C ASN A 4 0.69 20.24 -11.25
N ASP A 5 -0.15 19.52 -10.50
CA ASP A 5 -0.17 19.50 -9.04
C ASP A 5 1.11 18.76 -8.60
N ALA A 6 2.19 19.52 -8.54
CA ALA A 6 3.46 19.05 -8.04
C ALA A 6 3.25 18.48 -6.64
N ILE A 7 3.68 17.23 -6.44
CA ILE A 7 3.64 16.58 -5.12
C ILE A 7 4.39 17.49 -4.13
N PRO A 8 3.77 17.88 -3.00
CA PRO A 8 4.44 18.70 -2.00
C PRO A 8 5.74 18.04 -1.54
N LYS A 9 6.79 18.83 -1.27
CA LYS A 9 8.12 18.30 -0.87
C LYS A 9 8.04 17.34 0.32
N GLU A 10 7.17 17.64 1.29
CA GLU A 10 6.94 16.79 2.46
C GLU A 10 6.38 15.42 2.08
N ILE A 11 5.43 15.37 1.15
CA ILE A 11 4.86 14.12 0.63
C ILE A 11 5.93 13.32 -0.12
N ALA A 12 6.74 13.99 -0.96
CA ALA A 12 7.84 13.33 -1.66
C ALA A 12 8.87 12.73 -0.68
N GLU A 13 9.14 13.41 0.44
CA GLU A 13 9.99 12.86 1.49
C GLU A 13 9.39 11.65 2.19
N ILE A 14 8.09 11.67 2.47
CA ILE A 14 7.36 10.52 3.05
C ILE A 14 7.44 9.32 2.10
N GLN A 15 7.13 9.52 0.82
CA GLN A 15 7.22 8.46 -0.20
C GLN A 15 8.63 7.88 -0.32
N ARG A 16 9.66 8.73 -0.25
CA ARG A 16 11.06 8.28 -0.23
C ARG A 16 11.35 7.39 0.97
N ARG A 17 10.86 7.75 2.16
CA ARG A 17 11.03 6.95 3.39
C ARG A 17 10.27 5.63 3.31
N GLN A 18 9.01 5.66 2.86
CA GLN A 18 8.19 4.46 2.62
C GLN A 18 8.89 3.50 1.65
N LYS A 19 9.40 3.99 0.52
CA LYS A 19 10.14 3.16 -0.45
C LYS A 19 11.38 2.51 0.16
N LYS A 20 12.18 3.28 0.91
CA LYS A 20 13.37 2.74 1.60
C LYS A 20 12.99 1.68 2.62
N ARG A 21 11.95 1.92 3.42
CA ARG A 21 11.51 0.96 4.44
C ARG A 21 10.92 -0.30 3.81
N LEU A 22 10.14 -0.15 2.75
CA LEU A 22 9.59 -1.28 2.01
C LEU A 22 10.68 -2.16 1.41
N GLN A 23 11.80 -1.59 0.94
CA GLN A 23 12.96 -2.38 0.51
C GLN A 23 13.56 -3.21 1.65
N GLN A 24 13.64 -2.65 2.86
CA GLN A 24 14.12 -3.37 4.03
C GLN A 24 13.17 -4.52 4.42
N LEU A 25 11.86 -4.24 4.45
CA LEU A 25 10.84 -5.26 4.76
C LEU A 25 10.83 -6.37 3.70
N ASN A 26 10.97 -6.02 2.43
CA ASN A 26 11.03 -7.00 1.34
C ASN A 26 12.29 -7.87 1.35
N ALA A 27 13.34 -7.49 2.10
CA ALA A 27 14.53 -8.31 2.29
C ALA A 27 14.36 -9.38 3.39
N LEU A 28 13.25 -9.33 4.14
CA LEU A 28 12.93 -10.33 5.15
C LEU A 28 12.27 -11.56 4.50
N ASP A 29 12.59 -12.74 5.03
CA ASP A 29 12.01 -14.01 4.56
C ASP A 29 10.52 -14.15 4.92
N ARG A 30 10.10 -13.55 6.03
CA ARG A 30 8.72 -13.52 6.53
C ARG A 30 8.46 -12.24 7.31
N TRP A 31 7.21 -11.81 7.37
CA TRP A 31 6.79 -10.70 8.23
C TRP A 31 6.09 -11.20 9.49
N THR A 32 6.45 -10.59 10.61
CA THR A 32 5.63 -10.52 11.82
C THR A 32 4.41 -9.61 11.57
N GLU A 33 3.45 -9.61 12.50
CA GLU A 33 2.30 -8.71 12.40
C GLU A 33 2.71 -7.24 12.36
N ALA A 34 3.70 -6.83 13.16
CA ALA A 34 4.21 -5.46 13.18
C ALA A 34 4.89 -5.08 11.85
N GLU A 35 5.66 -5.99 11.25
CA GLU A 35 6.30 -5.76 9.95
C GLU A 35 5.27 -5.70 8.82
N PHE A 36 4.20 -6.49 8.91
CA PHE A 36 3.09 -6.43 7.98
C PHE A 36 2.34 -5.09 8.08
N GLU A 37 2.01 -4.62 9.29
CA GLU A 37 1.37 -3.31 9.49
C GLU A 37 2.23 -2.18 8.90
N GLU A 38 3.54 -2.25 9.12
CA GLU A 38 4.46 -1.29 8.54
C GLU A 38 4.54 -1.40 7.01
N ALA A 39 4.48 -2.61 6.45
CA ALA A 39 4.38 -2.82 5.01
C ALA A 39 3.11 -2.18 4.45
N VAL A 40 1.95 -2.38 5.09
CA VAL A 40 0.67 -1.74 4.72
C VAL A 40 0.82 -0.22 4.68
N HIS A 41 1.40 0.38 5.74
CA HIS A 41 1.66 1.83 5.76
C HIS A 41 2.58 2.30 4.63
N CYS A 42 3.57 1.49 4.25
CA CYS A 42 4.50 1.80 3.16
C CYS A 42 3.88 1.62 1.76
N TYR A 43 2.80 0.85 1.64
CA TYR A 43 2.05 0.64 0.40
C TYR A 43 0.94 1.67 0.17
N ASN A 44 0.69 2.57 1.13
CA ASN A 44 -0.19 3.72 0.93
C ASN A 44 0.45 4.71 -0.04
N GLU A 45 -0.35 5.21 -0.96
CA GLU A 45 0.06 6.15 -2.00
C GLU A 45 -0.65 7.49 -1.83
N TRP A 46 0.01 8.58 -2.22
CA TRP A 46 -0.62 9.89 -2.23
C TRP A 46 -1.41 10.07 -3.52
N SER A 47 -2.72 10.28 -3.40
CA SER A 47 -3.57 10.65 -4.53
C SER A 47 -3.64 12.18 -4.64
N THR A 48 -3.22 12.71 -5.79
CA THR A 48 -3.33 14.15 -6.09
C THR A 48 -4.79 14.58 -6.26
N GLU A 49 -5.63 13.69 -6.78
CA GLU A 49 -7.07 13.94 -6.98
C GLU A 49 -7.81 14.07 -5.65
N MET A 50 -7.56 13.16 -4.71
CA MET A 50 -8.20 13.17 -3.39
C MET A 50 -7.46 14.03 -2.36
N ARG A 51 -6.26 14.52 -2.70
CA ARG A 51 -5.34 15.22 -1.79
C ARG A 51 -5.18 14.47 -0.46
N GLY A 52 -4.97 13.16 -0.56
CA GLY A 52 -4.97 12.26 0.59
C GLY A 52 -4.22 10.97 0.32
N TRP A 53 -3.91 10.25 1.40
CA TRP A 53 -3.34 8.91 1.32
C TRP A 53 -4.43 7.90 1.01
N VAL A 54 -4.21 7.11 -0.03
CA VAL A 54 -5.09 6.03 -0.45
C VAL A 54 -4.34 4.70 -0.36
N PHE A 55 -5.09 3.63 -0.17
CA PHE A 55 -4.55 2.28 -0.23
C PHE A 55 -5.08 1.60 -1.49
N PRO A 56 -4.31 1.60 -2.60
CA PRO A 56 -4.83 1.22 -3.90
C PRO A 56 -5.05 -0.30 -3.99
N LEU A 57 -6.00 -0.72 -4.83
CA LEU A 57 -6.31 -2.13 -5.05
C LEU A 57 -5.07 -2.94 -5.43
N ALA A 58 -4.19 -2.41 -6.28
CA ALA A 58 -2.94 -3.06 -6.65
C ALA A 58 -2.04 -3.36 -5.43
N SER A 59 -2.00 -2.48 -4.44
CA SER A 59 -1.27 -2.70 -3.18
C SER A 59 -1.94 -3.78 -2.33
N ILE A 60 -3.28 -3.79 -2.27
CA ILE A 60 -4.06 -4.82 -1.57
C ILE A 60 -3.81 -6.20 -2.20
N GLU A 61 -3.91 -6.32 -3.52
CA GLU A 61 -3.65 -7.56 -4.26
C GLU A 61 -2.22 -8.04 -4.03
N LYS A 62 -1.24 -7.13 -4.11
CA LYS A 62 0.15 -7.47 -3.88
C LYS A 62 0.36 -8.07 -2.49
N LEU A 63 -0.19 -7.45 -1.45
CA LEU A 63 -0.09 -7.97 -0.08
C LEU A 63 -0.89 -9.27 0.13
N ALA A 64 -2.05 -9.41 -0.52
CA ALA A 64 -2.92 -10.58 -0.43
C ALA A 64 -2.28 -11.88 -0.94
N PHE A 65 -1.32 -11.75 -1.87
CA PHE A 65 -0.60 -12.87 -2.48
C PHE A 65 0.91 -12.87 -2.18
N ASP A 66 1.37 -11.97 -1.30
CA ASP A 66 2.76 -11.96 -0.85
C ASP A 66 2.99 -13.11 0.13
N VAL A 67 3.99 -13.95 -0.15
CA VAL A 67 4.36 -15.11 0.69
C VAL A 67 4.83 -14.72 2.09
N ARG A 68 5.21 -13.45 2.28
CA ARG A 68 5.66 -12.90 3.58
C ARG A 68 4.49 -12.43 4.43
N THR A 69 3.33 -12.15 3.83
CA THR A 69 2.13 -11.74 4.55
C THR A 69 1.63 -12.87 5.44
N PRO A 70 1.34 -12.62 6.73
CA PRO A 70 0.83 -13.67 7.60
C PRO A 70 -0.56 -14.14 7.14
N ASP A 71 -0.82 -15.45 7.24
CA ASP A 71 -1.98 -16.12 6.62
C ASP A 71 -3.34 -15.50 6.98
N LYS A 72 -3.51 -15.05 8.22
CA LYS A 72 -4.77 -14.44 8.70
C LYS A 72 -5.03 -13.13 7.96
N GLN A 73 -4.00 -12.30 7.81
CA GLN A 73 -4.03 -11.02 7.12
C GLN A 73 -4.18 -11.22 5.60
N ALA A 74 -3.49 -12.20 5.02
CA ALA A 74 -3.61 -12.55 3.60
C ALA A 74 -5.06 -12.90 3.23
N LYS A 75 -5.73 -13.75 4.04
CA LYS A 75 -7.14 -14.11 3.81
C LYS A 75 -8.08 -12.89 3.87
N THR A 76 -7.86 -12.00 4.83
CA THR A 76 -8.63 -10.75 4.93
C THR A 76 -8.43 -9.87 3.69
N LEU A 77 -7.18 -9.70 3.23
CA LEU A 77 -6.87 -8.90 2.05
C LEU A 77 -7.44 -9.50 0.77
N GLN A 78 -7.42 -10.83 0.61
CA GLN A 78 -8.05 -11.50 -0.53
C GLN A 78 -9.57 -11.26 -0.58
N MET A 79 -10.22 -11.24 0.58
CA MET A 79 -11.65 -10.92 0.68
C MET A 79 -11.93 -9.47 0.28
N ILE A 80 -11.12 -8.53 0.77
CA ILE A 80 -11.21 -7.10 0.43
C ILE A 80 -10.98 -6.90 -1.07
N ALA A 81 -9.91 -7.49 -1.62
CA ALA A 81 -9.60 -7.42 -3.05
C ALA A 81 -10.81 -7.87 -3.87
N LYS A 82 -11.37 -9.05 -3.56
CA LYS A 82 -12.55 -9.58 -4.25
C LYS A 82 -13.77 -8.65 -4.18
N GLN A 83 -14.01 -8.00 -3.04
CA GLN A 83 -15.11 -7.04 -2.88
C GLN A 83 -14.90 -5.78 -3.72
N MET A 84 -13.68 -5.23 -3.73
CA MET A 84 -13.33 -4.07 -4.54
C MET A 84 -13.39 -4.37 -6.04
N SER A 85 -12.90 -5.55 -6.47
CA SER A 85 -13.01 -5.98 -7.88
C SER A 85 -14.45 -6.18 -8.34
N SER A 86 -15.36 -6.51 -7.42
CA SER A 86 -16.78 -6.77 -7.73
C SER A 86 -17.64 -5.50 -7.74
N ASN A 87 -17.10 -4.35 -7.32
CA ASN A 87 -17.83 -3.09 -7.24
C ASN A 87 -16.98 -1.93 -7.79
N PRO A 88 -17.05 -1.63 -9.11
CA PRO A 88 -16.18 -0.65 -9.78
C PRO A 88 -16.50 0.82 -9.47
N ALA A 89 -17.12 1.11 -8.32
CA ALA A 89 -17.51 2.46 -7.89
C ALA A 89 -16.49 3.14 -6.96
N TYR A 90 -15.30 2.55 -6.80
CA TYR A 90 -14.15 3.12 -6.08
C TYR A 90 -12.88 2.98 -6.92
#